data_AF-A0AAW0Y2J8-F1
#
_entry.id   AF-A0AAW0Y2J8-F1
#
_cell.length_a   1.000
_cell.length_b   1.000
_cell.length_c   1.000
_cell.angle_alpha   90.00
_cell.angle_beta   90.00
_cell.angle_gamma   90.00
#
_symmetry.space_group_name_H-M   'P 1'
#
loop_
_entity.id
_entity.type
_entity.pdbx_description
1 polymer ?
#
loop_
_entity_poly.entity_id
_entity_poly.type
_entity_poly.pdbx_seq_one_letter_code
_entity_poly.pdbx_strand_id
1 'polypeptide(L)'
;MGAIVRAFDTRAAVKEQVESFGAEFLEVHVEESGEGTGGYAKEMSKEFIEAEMALFAKQAKEVDVIISTALIPGKKAPVLIKREHIEAMKPGSVVVDLAAESGGNIETTVPGEVSVYKDVTHIGLTDLPSRLATQASFLYGNNISKFLLSIGDKDHFNINLDDEVVRGSIVLQNGKMLWPPPPPPEPSPTVVASTAAVVKEPPPPPNYFNLTLKDALIYTSGLGSLVSLGMGSPNAAMTQMMTTFALAGIVGYHTVWSVTPALHSPLMSVTNAISGITAVGGLLLMGGGYYPSNIIQALAASAAFISFINIFGGFIVTQRMLDMFKRPTDPPEFNYLYAIPAATFIGGYAATAAGGYTESHQMAYLAASLCCVGALAGLSNQKTCRLGNTLGMVGYYHFALLRKINGALIEAI
;
A
#
# COMPACT_ATOMS: atom_id res chain seq x y z
N MET A 1 4.65 -12.95 -6.25
CA MET A 1 5.38 -13.51 -7.41
C MET A 1 4.71 -14.77 -8.01
N GLY A 2 3.50 -15.15 -7.57
CA GLY A 2 2.74 -16.25 -8.21
C GLY A 2 3.14 -17.67 -7.79
N ALA A 3 4.07 -17.83 -6.85
CA ALA A 3 4.42 -19.14 -6.28
C ALA A 3 3.31 -19.63 -5.32
N ILE A 4 3.16 -20.95 -5.24
CA ILE A 4 2.36 -21.61 -4.20
C ILE A 4 3.24 -21.66 -2.94
N VAL A 5 2.76 -21.13 -1.83
CA VAL A 5 3.52 -21.05 -0.58
C VAL A 5 2.92 -22.02 0.43
N ARG A 6 3.77 -22.86 1.00
CA ARG A 6 3.48 -23.69 2.18
C ARG A 6 4.35 -23.19 3.32
N ALA A 7 3.79 -22.98 4.50
CA ALA A 7 4.52 -22.45 5.65
C ALA A 7 4.26 -23.28 6.91
N PHE A 8 5.24 -23.30 7.79
CA PHE A 8 5.19 -23.98 9.08
C PHE A 8 5.78 -23.07 10.15
N ASP A 9 5.17 -23.06 11.34
CA ASP A 9 5.65 -22.40 12.55
C ASP A 9 5.06 -23.17 13.75
N THR A 10 5.76 -23.19 14.87
CA THR A 10 5.34 -23.94 16.07
C THR A 10 4.22 -23.25 16.86
N ARG A 11 3.93 -21.97 16.57
CA ARG A 11 2.91 -21.18 17.27
C ARG A 11 1.56 -21.27 16.58
N ALA A 12 0.52 -21.65 17.31
CA ALA A 12 -0.84 -21.76 16.77
C ALA A 12 -1.39 -20.42 16.25
N ALA A 13 -1.05 -19.30 16.92
CA ALA A 13 -1.52 -17.97 16.55
C ALA A 13 -1.11 -17.50 15.14
N VAL A 14 -0.07 -18.10 14.53
CA VAL A 14 0.37 -17.71 13.19
C VAL A 14 -0.36 -18.43 12.06
N LYS A 15 -1.13 -19.50 12.36
CA LYS A 15 -1.87 -20.26 11.35
C LYS A 15 -2.83 -19.35 10.57
N GLU A 16 -3.64 -18.59 11.30
CA GLU A 16 -4.60 -17.64 10.71
C GLU A 16 -3.87 -16.57 9.87
N GLN A 17 -2.68 -16.14 10.30
CA GLN A 17 -1.88 -15.18 9.55
C GLN A 17 -1.42 -15.78 8.22
N VAL A 18 -0.85 -16.98 8.23
CA VAL A 18 -0.39 -17.70 7.04
C VAL A 18 -1.53 -17.90 6.03
N GLU A 19 -2.68 -18.38 6.50
CA GLU A 19 -3.86 -18.60 5.66
C GLU A 19 -4.42 -17.28 5.09
N SER A 20 -4.38 -16.19 5.86
CA SER A 20 -4.82 -14.86 5.40
C SER A 20 -3.95 -14.31 4.27
N PHE A 21 -2.68 -14.72 4.18
CA PHE A 21 -1.78 -14.42 3.07
C PHE A 21 -1.92 -15.39 1.89
N GLY A 22 -2.83 -16.36 1.97
CA GLY A 22 -3.12 -17.34 0.91
C GLY A 22 -2.10 -18.48 0.83
N ALA A 23 -1.33 -18.71 1.90
CA ALA A 23 -0.41 -19.83 2.01
C ALA A 23 -1.06 -21.03 2.73
N GLU A 24 -0.61 -22.24 2.42
CA GLU A 24 -1.02 -23.46 3.11
C GLU A 24 -0.23 -23.60 4.42
N PHE A 25 -0.93 -23.68 5.55
CA PHE A 25 -0.29 -23.93 6.84
C PHE A 25 -0.09 -25.43 7.05
N LEU A 26 1.16 -25.85 7.25
CA LEU A 26 1.52 -27.23 7.53
C LEU A 26 1.39 -27.51 9.02
N GLU A 27 0.83 -28.65 9.38
CA GLU A 27 0.63 -29.06 10.78
C GLU A 27 1.41 -30.34 11.10
N VAL A 28 1.89 -30.42 12.34
CA VAL A 28 2.47 -31.63 12.92
C VAL A 28 1.43 -32.24 13.86
N HIS A 29 1.13 -33.53 13.69
CA HIS A 29 0.12 -34.24 14.48
C HIS A 29 0.65 -34.67 15.87
N VAL A 30 1.18 -33.71 16.62
CA VAL A 30 1.62 -33.86 18.03
C VAL A 30 1.06 -32.66 18.79
N GLU A 31 0.12 -32.89 19.71
CA GLU A 31 -0.49 -31.82 20.51
C GLU A 31 0.49 -31.29 21.57
N GLU A 32 1.35 -30.36 21.17
CA GLU A 32 2.23 -29.58 22.05
C GLU A 32 2.19 -28.10 21.64
N SER A 33 1.90 -27.20 22.59
CA SER A 33 1.94 -25.76 22.30
C SER A 33 3.38 -25.26 22.28
N GLY A 34 3.80 -24.63 21.17
CA GLY A 34 5.10 -23.99 20.99
C GLY A 34 5.19 -22.53 21.44
N GLU A 35 4.12 -21.98 22.03
CA GLU A 35 4.12 -20.61 22.56
C GLU A 35 4.98 -20.49 23.81
N GLY A 36 5.86 -19.50 23.80
CA GLY A 36 6.69 -19.05 24.92
C GLY A 36 6.27 -17.67 25.42
N THR A 37 6.99 -17.16 26.42
CA THR A 37 6.68 -15.87 27.05
C THR A 37 6.84 -14.71 26.06
N GLY A 38 5.85 -13.81 26.03
CA GLY A 38 5.89 -12.60 25.19
C GLY A 38 5.66 -12.86 23.69
N GLY A 39 5.05 -13.99 23.30
CA GLY A 39 4.76 -14.32 21.89
C GLY A 39 5.92 -14.93 21.10
N TYR A 40 7.05 -15.16 21.77
CA TYR A 40 8.19 -15.90 21.22
C TYR A 40 7.95 -17.41 21.25
N ALA A 41 8.62 -18.16 20.37
CA ALA A 41 8.59 -19.62 20.42
C ALA A 41 9.48 -20.17 21.54
N LYS A 42 9.11 -21.32 22.12
CA LYS A 42 9.96 -22.09 23.04
C LYS A 42 10.58 -23.32 22.34
N GLU A 43 11.53 -23.95 23.02
CA GLU A 43 12.11 -25.22 22.57
C GLU A 43 11.08 -26.35 22.75
N MET A 44 10.90 -27.17 21.72
CA MET A 44 9.88 -28.23 21.65
C MET A 44 10.42 -29.58 22.17
N SER A 45 9.52 -30.51 22.49
CA SER A 45 9.90 -31.88 22.85
C SER A 45 10.62 -32.61 21.71
N LYS A 46 11.34 -33.69 22.04
CA LYS A 46 12.07 -34.49 21.05
C LYS A 46 11.11 -35.15 20.06
N GLU A 47 9.97 -35.58 20.55
CA GLU A 47 8.89 -36.23 19.80
C GLU A 47 8.30 -35.25 18.77
N PHE A 48 8.10 -33.99 19.16
CA PHE A 48 7.66 -32.94 18.25
C PHE A 48 8.72 -32.66 17.18
N ILE A 49 9.99 -32.51 17.57
CA ILE A 49 11.09 -32.28 16.62
C ILE A 49 11.20 -33.44 15.64
N GLU A 50 11.06 -34.70 16.08
CA GLU A 50 11.12 -35.85 15.16
C GLU A 50 9.99 -35.82 14.13
N ALA A 51 8.77 -35.51 14.55
CA ALA A 51 7.62 -35.39 13.66
C ALA A 51 7.74 -34.17 12.71
N GLU A 52 8.27 -33.05 13.19
CA GLU A 52 8.61 -31.87 12.40
C GLU A 52 9.66 -32.21 11.32
N MET A 53 10.72 -32.93 11.69
CA MET A 53 11.76 -33.34 10.74
C MET A 53 11.22 -34.29 9.68
N ALA A 54 10.32 -35.22 10.05
CA ALA A 54 9.65 -36.10 9.09
C ALA A 54 8.76 -35.32 8.11
N LEU A 55 8.06 -34.29 8.60
CA LEU A 55 7.28 -33.38 7.76
C LEU A 55 8.19 -32.62 6.77
N PHE A 56 9.31 -32.05 7.24
CA PHE A 56 10.27 -31.35 6.38
C PHE A 56 10.91 -32.27 5.34
N ALA A 57 11.25 -33.50 5.70
CA ALA A 57 11.77 -34.49 4.75
C ALA A 57 10.76 -34.82 3.64
N LYS A 58 9.46 -34.85 3.95
CA LYS A 58 8.39 -35.04 2.95
C LYS A 58 8.27 -33.81 2.04
N GLN A 59 8.25 -32.61 2.60
CA GLN A 59 8.10 -31.37 1.84
C GLN A 59 9.31 -31.08 0.96
N ALA A 60 10.53 -31.32 1.44
CA ALA A 60 11.77 -31.07 0.70
C ALA A 60 11.83 -31.77 -0.67
N LYS A 61 11.16 -32.92 -0.82
CA LYS A 61 11.08 -33.65 -2.10
C LYS A 61 10.24 -32.94 -3.17
N GLU A 62 9.26 -32.15 -2.74
CA GLU A 62 8.27 -31.55 -3.64
C GLU A 62 8.57 -30.08 -3.95
N VAL A 63 9.08 -29.34 -2.97
CA VAL A 63 9.28 -27.89 -3.06
C VAL A 63 10.55 -27.53 -3.83
N ASP A 64 10.49 -26.41 -4.55
CA ASP A 64 11.63 -25.92 -5.35
C ASP A 64 12.50 -24.91 -4.56
N VAL A 65 11.90 -24.21 -3.59
CA VAL A 65 12.57 -23.22 -2.74
C VAL A 65 12.24 -23.43 -1.28
N ILE A 66 13.25 -23.41 -0.41
CA ILE A 66 13.09 -23.41 1.06
C ILE A 66 13.65 -22.11 1.62
N ILE A 67 12.90 -21.44 2.49
CA ILE A 67 13.36 -20.27 3.24
C ILE A 67 13.23 -20.60 4.73
N SER A 68 14.36 -20.68 5.43
CA SER A 68 14.39 -21.00 6.86
C SER A 68 14.65 -19.75 7.70
N THR A 69 13.83 -19.55 8.73
CA THR A 69 13.82 -18.32 9.55
C THR A 69 13.73 -18.59 11.04
N ALA A 70 13.99 -19.83 11.47
CA ALA A 70 13.79 -20.23 12.86
C ALA A 70 14.93 -19.69 13.73
N LEU A 71 14.59 -18.78 14.64
CA LEU A 71 15.54 -18.15 15.56
C LEU A 71 14.93 -18.05 16.96
N ILE A 72 15.68 -18.51 17.95
CA ILE A 72 15.30 -18.40 19.37
C ILE A 72 16.23 -17.37 20.01
N PRO A 73 15.71 -16.25 20.57
CA PRO A 73 16.55 -15.23 21.20
C PRO A 73 17.51 -15.81 22.24
N GLY A 74 18.79 -15.46 22.14
CA GLY A 74 19.84 -15.90 23.08
C GLY A 74 20.31 -17.35 22.92
N LYS A 75 19.79 -18.11 21.94
CA LYS A 75 20.22 -19.47 21.61
C LYS A 75 20.73 -19.54 20.17
N LYS A 76 21.52 -20.59 19.89
CA LYS A 76 21.89 -20.94 18.51
C LYS A 76 20.63 -21.32 17.73
N ALA A 77 20.59 -20.99 16.44
CA ALA A 77 19.54 -21.43 15.54
C ALA A 77 19.44 -22.98 15.52
N PRO A 78 18.24 -23.56 15.61
CA PRO A 78 18.06 -25.00 15.53
C PRO A 78 18.30 -25.48 14.10
N VAL A 79 18.99 -26.61 13.96
CA VAL A 79 19.21 -27.24 12.64
C VAL A 79 17.98 -28.08 12.29
N LEU A 80 17.17 -27.57 11.36
CA LEU A 80 15.89 -28.15 10.95
C LEU A 80 15.97 -28.79 9.57
N ILE A 81 16.88 -28.32 8.71
CA ILE A 81 17.07 -28.88 7.37
C ILE A 81 18.41 -29.64 7.36
N LYS A 82 18.31 -30.96 7.52
CA LYS A 82 19.46 -31.86 7.48
C LYS A 82 19.99 -32.02 6.07
N ARG A 83 21.24 -32.49 5.95
CA ARG A 83 21.86 -32.86 4.67
C ARG A 83 20.97 -33.79 3.84
N GLU A 84 20.34 -34.78 4.46
CA GLU A 84 19.45 -35.73 3.78
C GLU A 84 18.19 -35.08 3.16
N HIS A 85 17.70 -33.97 3.72
CA HIS A 85 16.57 -33.23 3.17
C HIS A 85 16.99 -32.49 1.89
N ILE A 86 18.17 -31.85 1.92
CA ILE A 86 18.74 -31.13 0.77
C ILE A 86 19.01 -32.08 -0.40
N GLU A 87 19.54 -33.27 -0.11
CA GLU A 87 19.83 -34.28 -1.13
C GLU A 87 18.58 -34.87 -1.79
N ALA A 88 17.43 -34.75 -1.13
CA ALA A 88 16.14 -35.18 -1.66
C ALA A 88 15.46 -34.11 -2.52
N MET A 89 15.98 -32.87 -2.53
CA MET A 89 15.46 -31.78 -3.36
C MET A 89 15.77 -32.00 -4.84
N LYS A 90 15.02 -31.31 -5.70
CA LYS A 90 15.26 -31.35 -7.15
C LYS A 90 16.56 -30.59 -7.49
N PRO A 91 17.35 -31.05 -8.48
CA PRO A 91 18.48 -30.28 -8.98
C PRO A 91 18.05 -28.89 -9.46
N GLY A 92 18.78 -27.85 -9.09
CA GLY A 92 18.45 -26.45 -9.37
C GLY A 92 17.58 -25.78 -8.30
N SER A 93 17.17 -26.50 -7.25
CA SER A 93 16.49 -25.91 -6.10
C SER A 93 17.36 -24.86 -5.39
N VAL A 94 16.68 -23.96 -4.66
CA VAL A 94 17.34 -22.89 -3.90
C VAL A 94 16.92 -22.95 -2.44
N VAL A 95 17.88 -22.83 -1.54
CA VAL A 95 17.61 -22.71 -0.11
C VAL A 95 18.19 -21.40 0.42
N VAL A 96 17.41 -20.69 1.23
CA VAL A 96 17.76 -19.40 1.80
C VAL A 96 17.71 -19.52 3.33
N ASP A 97 18.86 -19.36 3.97
CA ASP A 97 18.99 -19.48 5.41
C ASP A 97 19.10 -18.10 6.06
N LEU A 98 17.97 -17.57 6.53
CA LEU A 98 17.95 -16.27 7.21
C LEU A 98 18.57 -16.31 8.60
N ALA A 99 18.81 -17.51 9.16
CA ALA A 99 19.40 -17.70 10.48
C ALA A 99 20.92 -17.95 10.42
N ALA A 100 21.56 -17.80 9.24
CA ALA A 100 22.97 -18.11 9.02
C ALA A 100 23.93 -17.39 10.00
N GLU A 101 23.60 -16.17 10.42
CA GLU A 101 24.40 -15.40 11.40
C GLU A 101 24.42 -16.04 12.79
N SER A 102 23.32 -16.70 13.17
CA SER A 102 23.14 -17.33 14.49
C SER A 102 23.36 -18.85 14.47
N GLY A 103 24.10 -19.34 13.46
CA GLY A 103 24.47 -20.75 13.32
C GLY A 103 23.75 -21.51 12.22
N GLY A 104 22.70 -20.95 11.61
CA GLY A 104 21.95 -21.51 10.48
C GLY A 104 20.92 -22.57 10.85
N ASN A 105 19.84 -22.65 10.08
CA ASN A 105 18.87 -23.75 10.18
C ASN A 105 19.19 -24.93 9.26
N ILE A 106 20.08 -24.73 8.29
CA ILE A 106 20.41 -25.72 7.28
C ILE A 106 21.84 -26.22 7.51
N GLU A 107 22.01 -27.54 7.63
CA GLU A 107 23.29 -28.17 7.99
C GLU A 107 24.42 -27.88 6.97
N THR A 108 24.06 -27.65 5.71
CA THR A 108 24.98 -27.42 4.58
C THR A 108 25.21 -25.94 4.27
N THR A 109 24.58 -25.01 5.01
CA THR A 109 24.79 -23.57 4.83
C THR A 109 26.19 -23.16 5.27
N VAL A 110 26.85 -22.35 4.45
CA VAL A 110 28.08 -21.64 4.80
C VAL A 110 27.73 -20.17 5.08
N PRO A 111 27.82 -19.70 6.33
CA PRO A 111 27.48 -18.31 6.66
C PRO A 111 28.33 -17.30 5.89
N GLY A 112 27.66 -16.29 5.32
CA GLY A 112 28.27 -15.20 4.55
C GLY A 112 28.43 -15.50 3.06
N GLU A 113 28.15 -16.72 2.60
CA GLU A 113 28.43 -17.13 1.22
C GLU A 113 27.19 -17.63 0.48
N VAL A 114 27.27 -17.59 -0.86
CA VAL A 114 26.37 -18.34 -1.74
C VAL A 114 27.14 -19.54 -2.25
N SER A 115 26.77 -20.73 -1.79
CA SER A 115 27.47 -21.98 -2.11
C SER A 115 26.54 -22.94 -2.84
N VAL A 116 27.11 -23.94 -3.51
CA VAL A 116 26.33 -24.99 -4.18
C VAL A 116 26.70 -26.32 -3.55
N TYR A 117 25.68 -27.08 -3.14
CA TYR A 117 25.83 -28.43 -2.61
C TYR A 117 24.85 -29.36 -3.35
N LYS A 118 25.38 -30.38 -4.05
CA LYS A 118 24.59 -31.35 -4.83
C LYS A 118 23.49 -30.70 -5.68
N ASP A 119 23.89 -29.74 -6.53
CA ASP A 119 23.03 -28.99 -7.44
C ASP A 119 21.95 -28.11 -6.78
N VAL A 120 21.97 -27.95 -5.46
CA VAL A 120 21.12 -27.02 -4.71
C VAL A 120 21.92 -25.79 -4.32
N THR A 121 21.41 -24.61 -4.66
CA THR A 121 22.05 -23.32 -4.34
C THR A 121 21.66 -22.89 -2.93
N HIS A 122 22.66 -22.65 -2.08
CA HIS A 122 22.49 -22.20 -0.71
C HIS A 122 22.81 -20.72 -0.61
N ILE A 123 21.87 -19.93 -0.08
CA ILE A 123 22.03 -18.50 0.18
C ILE A 123 22.13 -18.32 1.70
N GLY A 124 23.36 -18.22 2.21
CA GLY A 124 23.66 -18.06 3.64
C GLY A 124 24.14 -16.66 4.01
N LEU A 125 23.74 -15.63 3.25
CA LEU A 125 24.20 -14.26 3.43
C LEU A 125 23.75 -13.68 4.78
N THR A 126 24.68 -13.11 5.55
CA THR A 126 24.42 -12.56 6.89
C THR A 126 24.06 -11.07 6.88
N ASP A 127 24.17 -10.42 5.73
CA ASP A 127 23.99 -8.97 5.57
C ASP A 127 22.78 -8.60 4.69
N LEU A 128 21.74 -9.45 4.66
CA LEU A 128 20.58 -9.27 3.77
C LEU A 128 19.95 -7.86 3.82
N PRO A 129 19.75 -7.21 4.98
CA PRO A 129 19.26 -5.83 5.01
C PRO A 129 20.16 -4.83 4.28
N SER A 130 21.48 -5.04 4.29
CA SER A 130 22.47 -4.18 3.59
C SER A 130 22.27 -4.19 2.07
N ARG A 131 21.75 -5.30 1.52
CA ARG A 131 21.50 -5.47 0.08
C ARG A 131 20.25 -4.74 -0.41
N LEU A 132 19.45 -4.20 0.51
CA LEU A 132 18.38 -3.24 0.28
C LEU A 132 18.62 -1.95 1.06
N ALA A 133 19.86 -1.44 0.98
CA ALA A 133 20.35 -0.31 1.79
C ALA A 133 19.39 0.88 1.85
N THR A 134 18.82 1.33 0.72
CA THR A 134 17.88 2.47 0.71
C THR A 134 16.66 2.22 1.60
N GLN A 135 16.06 1.04 1.51
CA GLN A 135 14.87 0.70 2.30
C GLN A 135 15.23 0.45 3.77
N ALA A 136 16.34 -0.24 4.02
CA ALA A 136 16.83 -0.50 5.37
C ALA A 136 17.16 0.82 6.10
N SER A 137 17.89 1.74 5.45
CA SER A 137 18.22 3.06 6.01
C SER A 137 16.97 3.91 6.25
N PHE A 138 16.00 3.90 5.33
CA PHE A 138 14.75 4.65 5.50
C PHE A 138 13.92 4.13 6.68
N LEU A 139 13.71 2.81 6.78
CA LEU A 139 12.94 2.21 7.87
C LEU A 139 13.66 2.35 9.21
N TYR A 140 14.97 2.13 9.25
CA TYR A 140 15.76 2.30 10.46
C TYR A 140 15.79 3.77 10.92
N GLY A 141 15.96 4.71 9.99
CA GLY A 141 15.87 6.15 10.27
C GLY A 141 14.51 6.54 10.84
N ASN A 142 13.42 6.02 10.27
CA ASN A 142 12.07 6.25 10.80
C ASN A 142 11.90 5.67 12.21
N ASN A 143 12.46 4.49 12.50
CA ASN A 143 12.42 3.91 13.85
C ASN A 143 13.17 4.80 14.86
N ILE A 144 14.37 5.29 14.50
CA ILE A 144 15.12 6.24 15.33
C ILE A 144 14.33 7.52 15.55
N SER A 145 13.79 8.13 14.48
CA SER A 145 13.01 9.37 14.60
C SER A 145 11.78 9.18 15.49
N LYS A 146 11.03 8.08 15.31
CA LYS A 146 9.86 7.79 16.15
C LYS A 146 10.24 7.54 17.60
N PHE A 147 11.33 6.83 17.85
CA PHE A 147 11.84 6.61 19.20
C PHE A 147 12.26 7.94 19.85
N LEU A 148 13.00 8.80 19.15
CA LEU A 148 13.36 10.13 19.67
C LEU A 148 12.13 11.00 19.95
N LEU A 149 11.10 10.92 19.11
CA LEU A 149 9.83 11.62 19.32
C LEU A 149 9.00 11.04 20.48
N SER A 150 9.22 9.77 20.87
CA SER A 150 8.51 9.14 21.99
C SER A 150 9.21 9.30 23.34
N ILE A 151 10.53 9.56 23.34
CA ILE A 151 11.32 9.66 24.58
C ILE A 151 10.98 10.89 25.42
N GLY A 152 10.56 12.00 24.78
CA GLY A 152 10.29 13.28 25.44
C GLY A 152 9.10 14.05 24.85
N ASP A 153 8.85 15.24 25.39
CA ASP A 153 7.76 16.12 24.93
C ASP A 153 8.15 16.94 23.69
N LYS A 154 7.14 17.45 22.97
CA LYS A 154 7.33 18.18 21.70
C LYS A 154 8.29 19.38 21.76
N ASP A 155 8.42 19.99 22.94
CA ASP A 155 9.14 21.27 23.10
C ASP A 155 10.50 21.13 23.78
N HIS A 156 10.84 19.96 24.35
CA HIS A 156 12.12 19.75 25.01
C HIS A 156 12.54 18.27 25.00
N PHE A 157 13.83 18.02 24.78
CA PHE A 157 14.40 16.69 24.94
C PHE A 157 14.47 16.34 26.42
N ASN A 158 13.65 15.38 26.85
CA ASN A 158 13.66 14.80 28.20
C ASN A 158 13.68 13.28 28.08
N ILE A 159 14.38 12.60 28.98
CA ILE A 159 14.40 11.13 29.02
C ILE A 159 13.46 10.69 30.15
N ASN A 160 12.26 10.23 29.78
CA ASN A 160 11.32 9.68 30.75
C ASN A 160 11.61 8.20 31.04
N LEU A 161 12.20 7.89 32.20
CA LEU A 161 12.47 6.50 32.61
C LEU A 161 11.23 5.77 33.16
N ASP A 162 10.10 6.45 33.32
CA ASP A 162 8.83 5.81 33.68
C ASP A 162 8.15 5.17 32.45
N ASP A 163 8.55 5.56 31.24
CA ASP A 163 8.12 4.91 30.00
C ASP A 163 8.84 3.56 29.83
N GLU A 164 8.07 2.48 29.68
CA GLU A 164 8.59 1.10 29.58
C GLU A 164 9.53 0.92 28.39
N VAL A 165 9.21 1.53 27.24
CA VAL A 165 10.01 1.42 26.02
C VAL A 165 11.32 2.18 26.18
N VAL A 166 11.29 3.38 26.76
CA VAL A 166 12.48 4.19 27.05
C VAL A 166 13.37 3.48 28.08
N ARG A 167 12.80 3.01 29.19
CA ARG A 167 13.55 2.28 30.23
C ARG A 167 14.12 0.96 29.71
N GLY A 168 13.38 0.25 28.87
CA GLY A 168 13.81 -1.00 28.23
C GLY A 168 14.95 -0.79 27.23
N SER A 169 14.97 0.35 26.55
CA SER A 169 15.96 0.67 25.50
C SER A 169 17.27 1.24 26.04
N ILE A 170 17.28 1.88 27.21
CA ILE A 170 18.49 2.47 27.80
C ILE A 170 19.27 1.42 28.60
N VAL A 171 20.45 1.03 28.07
CA VAL A 171 21.36 0.06 28.71
C VAL A 171 22.36 0.69 29.69
N LEU A 172 22.73 1.97 29.47
CA LEU A 172 23.72 2.70 30.24
C LEU A 172 23.29 4.17 30.37
N GLN A 173 23.32 4.72 31.58
CA GLN A 173 23.05 6.15 31.83
C GLN A 173 24.05 6.72 32.84
N ASN A 174 24.72 7.82 32.48
CA ASN A 174 25.71 8.49 33.35
C ASN A 174 26.78 7.54 33.93
N GLY A 175 27.24 6.57 33.13
CA GLY A 175 28.22 5.57 33.55
C GLY A 175 27.68 4.46 34.45
N LYS A 176 26.39 4.44 34.76
CA LYS A 176 25.73 3.35 35.49
C LYS A 176 25.01 2.41 34.54
N MET A 177 25.29 1.11 34.66
CA MET A 177 24.57 0.07 33.92
C MET A 177 23.13 -0.02 34.41
N LEU A 178 22.19 0.05 33.47
CA LEU A 178 20.75 -0.09 33.72
C LEU A 178 20.18 -1.41 33.14
N TRP A 179 21.01 -2.18 32.43
CA TRP A 179 20.66 -3.53 31.99
C TRP A 179 20.90 -4.55 33.12
N PRO A 180 20.01 -5.54 33.32
CA PRO A 180 18.77 -5.80 32.58
C PRO A 180 17.63 -4.85 32.97
N PRO A 181 16.67 -4.59 32.06
CA PRO A 181 15.49 -3.82 32.41
C PRO A 181 14.65 -4.57 33.44
N PRO A 182 13.89 -3.85 34.30
CA PRO A 182 12.90 -4.49 35.14
C PRO A 182 11.94 -5.28 34.24
N PRO A 183 11.42 -6.43 34.70
CA PRO A 183 10.38 -7.12 33.96
C PRO A 183 9.23 -6.14 33.72
N PRO A 184 8.64 -6.12 32.50
CA PRO A 184 7.44 -5.35 32.23
C PRO A 184 6.42 -5.58 33.35
N PRO A 185 5.64 -4.56 33.75
CA PRO A 185 4.43 -4.84 34.52
C PRO A 185 3.67 -5.93 33.78
N GLU A 186 3.20 -6.96 34.51
CA GLU A 186 2.38 -7.99 33.88
C GLU A 186 1.31 -7.28 33.06
N PRO A 187 1.16 -7.61 31.76
CA PRO A 187 0.12 -7.01 30.97
C PRO A 187 -1.16 -7.16 31.78
N SER A 188 -1.82 -6.04 32.13
CA SER A 188 -3.15 -6.06 32.72
C SER A 188 -3.91 -7.04 31.88
N PRO A 189 -4.45 -8.15 32.42
CA PRO A 189 -4.75 -9.34 31.64
C PRO A 189 -5.44 -8.88 30.38
N THR A 190 -4.66 -8.81 29.28
CA THR A 190 -5.26 -8.78 27.98
C THR A 190 -5.98 -10.09 28.05
N VAL A 191 -7.30 -9.99 28.09
CA VAL A 191 -8.16 -11.11 27.80
C VAL A 191 -7.70 -11.51 26.40
N VAL A 192 -6.66 -12.34 26.35
CA VAL A 192 -6.48 -13.31 25.31
C VAL A 192 -7.74 -14.11 25.53
N ALA A 193 -8.78 -13.72 24.79
CA ALA A 193 -9.90 -14.56 24.55
C ALA A 193 -9.26 -15.84 24.02
N SER A 194 -9.09 -16.79 24.93
CA SER A 194 -8.73 -18.16 24.62
C SER A 194 -9.75 -18.57 23.57
N THR A 195 -9.30 -18.65 22.33
CA THR A 195 -9.94 -19.45 21.28
C THR A 195 -9.61 -20.92 21.49
N ALA A 196 -9.61 -21.38 22.75
CA ALA A 196 -10.28 -22.65 23.01
C ALA A 196 -11.65 -22.55 22.33
N ALA A 197 -12.04 -23.59 21.60
CA ALA A 197 -13.38 -23.75 21.10
C ALA A 197 -14.35 -23.86 22.29
N VAL A 198 -14.57 -22.75 23.00
CA VAL A 198 -15.86 -22.39 23.50
C VAL A 198 -16.70 -22.42 22.24
N VAL A 199 -17.65 -23.36 22.18
CA VAL A 199 -18.86 -23.13 21.42
C VAL A 199 -19.33 -21.77 21.93
N LYS A 200 -18.93 -20.69 21.25
CA LYS A 200 -19.41 -19.35 21.54
C LYS A 200 -20.90 -19.56 21.45
N GLU A 201 -21.60 -19.46 22.58
CA GLU A 201 -22.99 -19.09 22.51
C GLU A 201 -23.02 -17.92 21.53
N PRO A 202 -23.79 -18.03 20.44
CA PRO A 202 -23.83 -16.96 19.45
C PRO A 202 -24.02 -15.67 20.24
N PRO A 203 -23.21 -14.63 19.97
CA PRO A 203 -23.29 -13.39 20.73
C PRO A 203 -24.77 -13.04 20.89
N PRO A 204 -25.23 -12.69 22.11
CA PRO A 204 -26.65 -12.42 22.35
C PRO A 204 -27.12 -11.54 21.21
N PRO A 205 -28.18 -11.94 20.49
CA PRO A 205 -28.53 -11.35 19.22
C PRO A 205 -28.44 -9.84 19.38
N PRO A 206 -27.59 -9.17 18.59
CA PRO A 206 -27.33 -7.77 18.81
C PRO A 206 -28.68 -7.08 18.83
N ASN A 207 -28.90 -6.18 19.78
CA ASN A 207 -30.20 -5.55 19.94
C ASN A 207 -30.60 -4.93 18.59
N TYR A 208 -31.47 -5.62 17.86
CA TYR A 208 -31.80 -5.29 16.49
C TYR A 208 -32.53 -3.96 16.44
N PHE A 209 -33.23 -3.58 17.52
CA PHE A 209 -33.79 -2.26 17.67
C PHE A 209 -32.70 -1.19 17.74
N ASN A 210 -31.65 -1.37 18.55
CA ASN A 210 -30.55 -0.39 18.63
C ASN A 210 -29.74 -0.31 17.33
N LEU A 211 -29.50 -1.42 16.64
CA LEU A 211 -28.86 -1.42 15.32
C LEU A 211 -29.71 -0.69 14.28
N THR A 212 -30.99 -1.05 14.19
CA THR A 212 -31.93 -0.41 13.25
C THR A 212 -32.12 1.06 13.59
N LEU A 213 -32.17 1.41 14.87
CA LEU A 213 -32.26 2.80 15.33
C LEU A 213 -31.00 3.58 14.96
N LYS A 214 -29.82 3.00 15.13
CA LYS A 214 -28.56 3.63 14.73
C LYS A 214 -28.53 3.88 13.23
N ASP A 215 -28.89 2.88 12.42
CA ASP A 215 -28.94 3.02 10.96
C ASP A 215 -29.99 4.06 10.56
N ALA A 216 -31.18 4.02 11.13
CA ALA A 216 -32.24 5.00 10.90
C ALA A 216 -31.80 6.43 11.26
N LEU A 217 -31.06 6.61 12.36
CA LEU A 217 -30.51 7.91 12.75
C LEU A 217 -29.41 8.38 11.78
N ILE A 218 -28.55 7.48 11.29
CA ILE A 218 -27.54 7.81 10.26
C ILE A 218 -28.23 8.24 8.96
N TYR A 219 -29.22 7.49 8.47
CA TYR A 219 -29.96 7.88 7.27
C TYR A 219 -30.76 9.17 7.48
N THR A 220 -31.39 9.34 8.64
CA THR A 220 -32.16 10.56 8.97
C THR A 220 -31.25 11.78 9.02
N SER A 221 -30.07 11.67 9.63
CA SER A 221 -29.09 12.76 9.68
C SER A 221 -28.53 13.11 8.30
N GLY A 222 -28.22 12.10 7.47
CA GLY A 222 -27.76 12.28 6.10
C GLY A 222 -28.82 12.93 5.20
N LEU A 223 -30.05 12.40 5.17
CA LEU A 223 -31.16 12.97 4.40
C LEU A 223 -31.57 14.35 4.92
N GLY A 224 -31.60 14.54 6.24
CA GLY A 224 -31.90 15.81 6.87
C GLY A 224 -30.88 16.89 6.47
N SER A 225 -29.59 16.55 6.48
CA SER A 225 -28.52 17.46 6.07
C SER A 225 -28.63 17.86 4.59
N LEU A 226 -29.03 16.96 3.69
CA LEU A 226 -29.27 17.29 2.28
C LEU A 226 -30.42 18.30 2.10
N VAL A 227 -31.52 18.14 2.84
CA VAL A 227 -32.64 19.09 2.81
C VAL A 227 -32.22 20.45 3.38
N SER A 228 -31.46 20.46 4.49
CA SER A 228 -30.93 21.70 5.08
C SER A 228 -29.97 22.44 4.16
N LEU A 229 -29.11 21.72 3.42
CA LEU A 229 -28.26 22.33 2.39
C LEU A 229 -29.07 22.98 1.27
N GLY A 230 -30.23 22.43 0.93
CA GLY A 230 -31.17 23.02 -0.02
C GLY A 230 -31.72 24.38 0.45
N MET A 231 -32.03 24.52 1.74
CA MET A 231 -32.45 25.80 2.32
C MET A 231 -31.35 26.86 2.28
N GLY A 232 -30.08 26.45 2.38
CA GLY A 232 -28.91 27.32 2.28
C GLY A 232 -28.47 27.65 0.85
N SER A 233 -29.17 27.14 -0.18
CA SER A 233 -28.77 27.32 -1.57
C SER A 233 -29.05 28.73 -2.08
N PRO A 234 -28.04 29.52 -2.49
CA PRO A 234 -28.24 30.88 -2.96
C PRO A 234 -28.84 30.93 -4.37
N ASN A 235 -28.63 29.89 -5.19
CA ASN A 235 -29.14 29.79 -6.56
C ASN A 235 -29.24 28.32 -7.01
N ALA A 236 -29.80 28.09 -8.21
CA ALA A 236 -29.93 26.76 -8.80
C ALA A 236 -28.58 26.12 -9.21
N ALA A 237 -27.57 26.94 -9.51
CA ALA A 237 -26.24 26.46 -9.90
C ALA A 237 -25.57 25.71 -8.73
N MET A 238 -25.68 26.21 -7.50
CA MET A 238 -25.16 25.49 -6.31
C MET A 238 -25.81 24.11 -6.16
N THR A 239 -27.12 24.00 -6.40
CA THR A 239 -27.83 22.72 -6.33
C THR A 239 -27.34 21.76 -7.42
N GLN A 240 -27.16 22.22 -8.66
CA GLN A 240 -26.63 21.41 -9.76
C GLN A 240 -25.18 20.95 -9.50
N MET A 241 -24.32 21.82 -8.97
CA MET A 241 -22.95 21.46 -8.59
C MET A 241 -22.94 20.43 -7.45
N MET A 242 -23.82 20.56 -6.46
CA MET A 242 -23.95 19.60 -5.36
C MET A 242 -24.41 18.23 -5.84
N THR A 243 -25.37 18.18 -6.77
CA THR A 243 -25.78 16.92 -7.41
C THR A 243 -24.61 16.26 -8.14
N THR A 244 -23.86 17.05 -8.92
CA THR A 244 -22.68 16.56 -9.65
C THR A 244 -21.60 16.04 -8.69
N PHE A 245 -21.34 16.78 -7.60
CA PHE A 245 -20.41 16.38 -6.55
C PHE A 245 -20.81 15.06 -5.87
N ALA A 246 -22.09 14.90 -5.51
CA ALA A 246 -22.59 13.68 -4.88
C ALA A 246 -22.44 12.46 -5.80
N LEU A 247 -22.85 12.57 -7.06
CA LEU A 247 -22.71 11.49 -8.05
C LEU A 247 -21.24 11.18 -8.33
N ALA A 248 -20.39 12.21 -8.48
CA ALA A 248 -18.95 12.03 -8.67
C ALA A 248 -18.30 11.34 -7.46
N GLY A 249 -18.76 11.62 -6.24
CA GLY A 249 -18.31 10.95 -5.02
C GLY A 249 -18.62 9.44 -5.03
N ILE A 250 -19.83 9.06 -5.44
CA ILE A 250 -20.22 7.65 -5.57
C ILE A 250 -19.39 6.95 -6.66
N VAL A 251 -19.24 7.59 -7.82
CA VAL A 251 -18.40 7.08 -8.92
C VAL A 251 -16.96 6.91 -8.45
N GLY A 252 -16.40 7.89 -7.75
CA GLY A 252 -15.05 7.83 -7.18
C GLY A 252 -14.87 6.69 -6.19
N TYR A 253 -15.83 6.51 -5.27
CA TYR A 253 -15.82 5.42 -4.30
C TYR A 253 -15.72 4.05 -4.98
N HIS A 254 -16.64 3.74 -5.91
CA HIS A 254 -16.62 2.45 -6.60
C HIS A 254 -15.41 2.27 -7.53
N THR A 255 -14.96 3.35 -8.18
CA THR A 255 -13.82 3.29 -9.09
C THR A 255 -12.53 2.96 -8.35
N VAL A 256 -12.27 3.60 -7.20
CA VAL A 256 -11.06 3.35 -6.39
C VAL A 256 -11.08 1.96 -5.76
N TRP A 257 -12.23 1.50 -5.27
CA TRP A 257 -12.38 0.16 -4.69
C TRP A 257 -12.08 -0.97 -5.69
N SER A 258 -12.21 -0.71 -6.99
CA SER A 258 -11.94 -1.69 -8.04
C SER A 258 -10.45 -1.82 -8.41
N VAL A 259 -9.57 -0.97 -7.86
CA VAL A 259 -8.15 -0.95 -8.20
C VAL A 259 -7.43 -2.16 -7.61
N THR A 260 -6.57 -2.82 -8.40
CA THR A 260 -5.77 -3.95 -7.91
C THR A 260 -4.79 -3.47 -6.82
N PRO A 261 -4.63 -4.16 -5.67
CA PRO A 261 -3.74 -3.72 -4.58
C PRO A 261 -2.29 -3.45 -4.99
N ALA A 262 -1.75 -4.21 -5.94
CA ALA A 262 -0.41 -4.00 -6.51
C ALA A 262 -0.25 -2.65 -7.24
N LEU A 263 -1.36 -2.02 -7.63
CA LEU A 263 -1.40 -0.76 -8.37
C LEU A 263 -1.77 0.45 -7.49
N HIS A 264 -1.82 0.30 -6.16
CA HIS A 264 -2.10 1.42 -5.25
C HIS A 264 -1.03 2.53 -5.32
N SER A 265 0.26 2.20 -5.49
CA SER A 265 1.30 3.23 -5.65
C SER A 265 1.16 4.02 -6.97
N PRO A 266 0.97 3.35 -8.13
CA PRO A 266 0.55 4.03 -9.36
C PRO A 266 -0.75 4.83 -9.23
N LEU A 267 -1.76 4.34 -8.50
CA LEU A 267 -3.00 5.06 -8.25
C LEU A 267 -2.73 6.39 -7.53
N MET A 268 -1.91 6.39 -6.48
CA MET A 268 -1.49 7.62 -5.79
C MET A 268 -0.77 8.61 -6.72
N SER A 269 0.04 8.09 -7.66
CA SER A 269 0.71 8.92 -8.66
C SER A 269 -0.28 9.53 -9.66
N VAL A 270 -1.26 8.76 -10.14
CA VAL A 270 -2.33 9.24 -11.04
C VAL A 270 -3.21 10.29 -10.35
N THR A 271 -3.61 10.08 -9.10
CA THR A 271 -4.43 11.07 -8.38
C THR A 271 -3.65 12.36 -8.13
N ASN A 272 -2.34 12.28 -7.87
CA ASN A 272 -1.47 13.47 -7.80
C ASN A 272 -1.32 14.19 -9.14
N ALA A 273 -1.27 13.46 -10.25
CA ALA A 273 -1.25 14.07 -11.59
C ALA A 273 -2.57 14.80 -11.88
N ILE A 274 -3.70 14.16 -11.58
CA ILE A 274 -5.06 14.71 -11.80
C ILE A 274 -5.34 15.90 -10.89
N SER A 275 -4.84 15.91 -9.64
CA SER A 275 -5.03 17.06 -8.71
C SER A 275 -4.39 18.36 -9.21
N GLY A 276 -3.49 18.27 -10.19
CA GLY A 276 -3.02 19.42 -10.97
C GLY A 276 -4.10 20.13 -11.80
N ILE A 277 -5.35 19.66 -11.80
CA ILE A 277 -6.51 20.37 -12.36
C ILE A 277 -6.70 21.78 -11.76
N THR A 278 -6.10 22.06 -10.61
CA THR A 278 -5.93 23.40 -10.04
C THR A 278 -5.38 24.43 -11.04
N ALA A 279 -4.65 24.01 -12.08
CA ALA A 279 -4.24 24.87 -13.18
C ALA A 279 -5.42 25.57 -13.88
N VAL A 280 -6.59 24.93 -13.97
CA VAL A 280 -7.80 25.50 -14.58
C VAL A 280 -8.23 26.76 -13.84
N GLY A 281 -8.24 26.72 -12.50
CA GLY A 281 -8.54 27.89 -11.68
C GLY A 281 -7.52 29.02 -11.88
N GLY A 282 -6.23 28.67 -11.97
CA GLY A 282 -5.17 29.61 -12.31
C GLY A 282 -5.34 30.23 -13.70
N LEU A 283 -5.69 29.42 -14.70
CA LEU A 283 -5.90 29.88 -16.07
C LEU A 283 -7.12 30.80 -16.19
N LEU A 284 -8.18 30.59 -15.41
CA LEU A 284 -9.37 31.45 -15.38
C LEU A 284 -9.06 32.84 -14.79
N LEU A 285 -8.23 32.90 -13.74
CA LEU A 285 -7.90 34.15 -13.04
C LEU A 285 -6.68 34.89 -13.61
N MET A 286 -5.88 34.21 -14.41
CA MET A 286 -4.71 34.80 -15.07
C MET A 286 -5.19 35.77 -16.17
N GLY A 287 -4.45 36.86 -16.42
CA GLY A 287 -4.87 37.93 -17.33
C GLY A 287 -3.76 38.95 -17.53
N GLY A 288 -4.09 40.10 -18.15
CA GLY A 288 -3.13 41.15 -18.46
C GLY A 288 -2.50 40.99 -19.85
N GLY A 289 -1.28 41.49 -20.01
CA GLY A 289 -0.47 41.35 -21.23
C GLY A 289 0.47 40.14 -21.17
N TYR A 290 1.67 40.28 -21.72
CA TYR A 290 2.71 39.26 -21.59
C TYR A 290 3.15 39.03 -20.14
N TYR A 291 3.06 40.08 -19.30
CA TYR A 291 3.34 40.03 -17.88
C TYR A 291 2.05 40.28 -17.05
N PRO A 292 1.91 39.65 -15.87
CA PRO A 292 0.79 39.91 -14.98
C PRO A 292 0.80 41.38 -14.53
N SER A 293 -0.37 42.00 -14.56
CA SER A 293 -0.55 43.43 -14.26
C SER A 293 -0.95 43.70 -12.81
N ASN A 294 -1.38 42.67 -12.07
CA ASN A 294 -1.74 42.76 -10.66
C ASN A 294 -1.38 41.48 -9.89
N ILE A 295 -1.50 41.55 -8.55
CA ILE A 295 -1.14 40.44 -7.66
C ILE A 295 -1.98 39.18 -7.89
N ILE A 296 -3.26 39.34 -8.23
CA ILE A 296 -4.17 38.21 -8.50
C ILE A 296 -3.69 37.44 -9.73
N GLN A 297 -3.35 38.15 -10.80
CA GLN A 297 -2.81 37.55 -12.02
C GLN A 297 -1.44 36.91 -11.80
N ALA A 298 -0.59 37.48 -10.93
CA ALA A 298 0.69 36.89 -10.56
C ALA A 298 0.54 35.60 -9.74
N LEU A 299 -0.40 35.57 -8.79
CA LEU A 299 -0.75 34.37 -8.03
C LEU A 299 -1.37 33.30 -8.92
N ALA A 300 -2.26 33.69 -9.83
CA ALA A 300 -2.88 32.80 -10.81
C ALA A 300 -1.86 32.17 -11.77
N ALA A 301 -0.89 32.96 -12.24
CA ALA A 301 0.23 32.47 -13.05
C ALA A 301 1.12 31.50 -12.28
N SER A 302 1.43 31.81 -11.01
CA SER A 302 2.21 30.93 -10.12
C SER A 302 1.47 29.61 -9.84
N ALA A 303 0.16 29.68 -9.56
CA ALA A 303 -0.69 28.52 -9.35
C ALA A 303 -0.69 27.62 -10.58
N ALA A 304 -0.92 28.19 -11.78
CA ALA A 304 -0.87 27.43 -13.03
C ALA A 304 0.51 26.75 -13.22
N PHE A 305 1.60 27.48 -12.98
CA PHE A 305 2.96 26.94 -13.10
C PHE A 305 3.21 25.73 -12.18
N ILE A 306 2.88 25.85 -10.89
CA ILE A 306 3.07 24.76 -9.92
C ILE A 306 2.17 23.57 -10.28
N SER A 307 0.92 23.82 -10.68
CA SER A 307 0.03 22.77 -11.14
C SER A 307 0.60 22.03 -12.35
N PHE A 308 1.19 22.73 -13.34
CA PHE A 308 1.91 22.12 -14.47
C PHE A 308 3.02 21.16 -14.04
N ILE A 309 3.79 21.50 -13.01
CA ILE A 309 4.80 20.60 -12.45
C ILE A 309 4.16 19.31 -11.95
N ASN A 310 3.03 19.40 -11.22
CA ASN A 310 2.31 18.23 -10.72
C ASN A 310 1.77 17.33 -11.84
N ILE A 311 1.28 17.92 -12.93
CA ILE A 311 0.71 17.17 -14.06
C ILE A 311 1.80 16.40 -14.80
N PHE A 312 2.83 17.11 -15.28
CA PHE A 312 3.90 16.48 -16.05
C PHE A 312 4.69 15.51 -15.19
N GLY A 313 5.05 15.91 -13.97
CA GLY A 313 5.72 15.03 -13.01
C GLY A 313 4.89 13.79 -12.70
N GLY A 314 3.61 13.97 -12.37
CA GLY A 314 2.70 12.88 -12.02
C GLY A 314 2.53 11.87 -13.15
N PHE A 315 2.20 12.31 -14.37
CA PHE A 315 1.99 11.38 -15.49
C PHE A 315 3.28 10.68 -15.96
N ILE A 316 4.44 11.37 -15.93
CA ILE A 316 5.74 10.76 -16.28
C ILE A 316 6.12 9.69 -15.25
N VAL A 317 5.98 9.99 -13.96
CA VAL A 317 6.31 9.04 -12.90
C VAL A 317 5.33 7.86 -12.93
N THR A 318 4.04 8.11 -13.12
CA THR A 318 3.05 7.04 -13.30
C THR A 318 3.44 6.12 -14.46
N GLN A 319 3.78 6.68 -15.62
CA GLN A 319 4.19 5.88 -16.78
C GLN A 319 5.39 4.99 -16.45
N ARG A 320 6.43 5.55 -15.81
CA ARG A 320 7.60 4.78 -15.36
C ARG A 320 7.23 3.67 -14.40
N MET A 321 6.34 3.93 -13.43
CA MET A 321 5.87 2.90 -12.50
C MET A 321 5.14 1.77 -13.23
N LEU A 322 4.25 2.11 -14.18
CA LEU A 322 3.47 1.15 -14.94
C LEU A 322 4.31 0.35 -15.95
N ASP A 323 5.42 0.88 -16.42
CA ASP A 323 6.32 0.16 -17.32
C ASP A 323 7.16 -0.91 -16.60
N MET A 324 7.45 -0.74 -15.30
CA MET A 324 8.11 -1.78 -14.48
C MET A 324 7.28 -3.06 -14.34
N PHE A 325 5.99 -2.95 -14.61
CA PHE A 325 4.99 -4.00 -14.49
C PHE A 325 4.83 -4.82 -15.79
N LYS A 326 5.52 -4.42 -16.86
CA LYS A 326 5.56 -5.11 -18.15
C LYS A 326 6.55 -6.27 -18.13
N ARG A 327 6.11 -7.47 -18.51
CA ARG A 327 6.98 -8.64 -18.58
C ARG A 327 7.63 -8.76 -19.96
N PRO A 328 8.84 -9.33 -20.07
CA PRO A 328 9.48 -9.58 -21.36
C PRO A 328 8.69 -10.51 -22.29
N THR A 329 7.80 -11.33 -21.72
CA THR A 329 6.95 -12.29 -22.44
C THR A 329 5.57 -11.75 -22.82
N ASP A 330 5.22 -10.52 -22.40
CA ASP A 330 3.94 -9.92 -22.75
C ASP A 330 3.93 -9.54 -24.25
N PRO A 331 2.78 -9.65 -24.94
CA PRO A 331 2.65 -9.20 -26.32
C PRO A 331 3.06 -7.73 -26.52
N PRO A 332 3.52 -7.34 -27.72
CA PRO A 332 3.80 -5.95 -28.01
C PRO A 332 2.53 -5.11 -27.87
N GLU A 333 2.64 -3.99 -27.16
CA GLU A 333 1.56 -3.03 -26.94
C GLU A 333 1.78 -1.79 -27.80
N PHE A 334 0.72 -1.31 -28.46
CA PHE A 334 0.76 -0.18 -29.38
C PHE A 334 0.08 1.06 -28.78
N ASN A 335 0.56 1.50 -27.61
CA ASN A 335 -0.08 2.57 -26.83
C ASN A 335 -0.16 3.92 -27.57
N TYR A 336 0.70 4.16 -28.56
CA TYR A 336 0.63 5.36 -29.40
C TYR A 336 -0.67 5.47 -30.21
N LEU A 337 -1.40 4.38 -30.45
CA LEU A 337 -2.68 4.41 -31.15
C LEU A 337 -3.76 5.19 -30.39
N TYR A 338 -3.64 5.31 -29.06
CA TYR A 338 -4.53 6.13 -28.25
C TYR A 338 -4.33 7.64 -28.48
N ALA A 339 -3.31 8.06 -29.24
CA ALA A 339 -3.21 9.42 -29.76
C ALA A 339 -4.33 9.75 -30.77
N ILE A 340 -4.91 8.74 -31.44
CA ILE A 340 -6.01 8.94 -32.40
C ILE A 340 -7.26 9.52 -31.72
N PRO A 341 -7.86 8.87 -30.69
CA PRO A 341 -9.01 9.45 -30.01
C PRO A 341 -8.67 10.78 -29.31
N ALA A 342 -7.43 10.95 -28.82
CA ALA A 342 -6.97 12.20 -28.23
C ALA A 342 -6.98 13.37 -29.24
N ALA A 343 -6.39 13.15 -30.42
CA ALA A 343 -6.32 14.14 -31.49
C ALA A 343 -7.72 14.45 -32.04
N THR A 344 -8.56 13.45 -32.22
CA THR A 344 -9.96 13.63 -32.65
C THR A 344 -10.75 14.44 -31.63
N PHE A 345 -10.59 14.17 -30.34
CA PHE A 345 -11.29 14.89 -29.29
C PHE A 345 -10.84 16.37 -29.22
N ILE A 346 -9.53 16.62 -29.18
CA ILE A 346 -8.97 17.99 -29.11
C ILE A 346 -9.27 18.77 -30.40
N GLY A 347 -9.07 18.15 -31.57
CA GLY A 347 -9.32 18.76 -32.87
C GLY A 347 -10.80 19.03 -33.11
N GLY A 348 -11.66 18.07 -32.74
CA GLY A 348 -13.12 18.22 -32.81
C GLY A 348 -13.61 19.37 -31.93
N TYR A 349 -13.12 19.44 -30.69
CA TYR A 349 -13.41 20.57 -29.80
C TYR A 349 -12.90 21.90 -30.34
N ALA A 350 -11.68 21.96 -30.87
CA ALA A 350 -11.14 23.20 -31.43
C ALA A 350 -11.97 23.68 -32.63
N ALA A 351 -12.44 22.76 -33.48
CA ALA A 351 -13.31 23.07 -34.61
C ALA A 351 -14.69 23.59 -34.16
N THR A 352 -15.31 22.97 -33.17
CA THR A 352 -16.62 23.42 -32.65
C THR A 352 -16.52 24.74 -31.90
N ALA A 353 -15.46 24.93 -31.11
CA ALA A 353 -15.19 26.20 -30.45
C ALA A 353 -14.93 27.33 -31.46
N ALA A 354 -14.17 27.06 -32.53
CA ALA A 354 -13.94 28.03 -33.62
C ALA A 354 -15.23 28.33 -34.40
N GLY A 355 -16.15 27.36 -34.50
CA GLY A 355 -17.48 27.54 -35.07
C GLY A 355 -18.47 28.29 -34.18
N GLY A 356 -18.08 28.69 -32.96
CA GLY A 356 -18.93 29.45 -32.04
C GLY A 356 -19.95 28.62 -31.25
N TYR A 357 -19.82 27.28 -31.22
CA TYR A 357 -20.72 26.42 -30.47
C TYR A 357 -20.37 26.40 -28.98
N THR A 358 -21.05 27.20 -28.18
CA THR A 358 -20.76 27.39 -26.74
C THR A 358 -21.01 26.14 -25.88
N GLU A 359 -22.01 25.32 -26.23
CA GLU A 359 -22.33 24.07 -25.51
C GLU A 359 -21.20 23.02 -25.60
N SER A 360 -20.29 23.17 -26.56
CA SER A 360 -19.15 22.27 -26.73
C SER A 360 -18.22 22.28 -25.52
N HIS A 361 -18.12 23.39 -24.79
CA HIS A 361 -17.31 23.50 -23.58
C HIS A 361 -17.82 22.56 -22.46
N GLN A 362 -19.13 22.56 -22.21
CA GLN A 362 -19.75 21.71 -21.17
C GLN A 362 -19.64 20.23 -21.50
N MET A 363 -19.87 19.86 -22.77
CA MET A 363 -19.70 18.47 -23.20
C MET A 363 -18.25 18.00 -23.13
N ALA A 364 -17.31 18.90 -23.40
CA ALA A 364 -15.90 18.56 -23.33
C ALA A 364 -15.39 18.46 -21.88
N TYR A 365 -15.94 19.23 -20.94
CA TYR A 365 -15.74 19.02 -19.50
C TYR A 365 -16.24 17.64 -19.03
N LEU A 366 -17.42 17.23 -19.50
CA LEU A 366 -17.95 15.90 -19.21
C LEU A 366 -17.04 14.81 -19.77
N ALA A 367 -16.66 14.91 -21.04
CA ALA A 367 -15.77 13.93 -21.69
C ALA A 367 -14.40 13.84 -20.99
N ALA A 368 -13.81 14.97 -20.62
CA ALA A 368 -12.56 15.01 -19.89
C ALA A 368 -12.67 14.38 -18.49
N SER A 369 -13.79 14.64 -17.79
CA SER A 369 -14.09 14.02 -16.50
C SER A 369 -14.24 12.50 -16.60
N LEU A 370 -14.93 12.01 -17.63
CA LEU A 370 -15.05 10.58 -17.92
C LEU A 370 -13.69 9.95 -18.24
N CYS A 371 -12.81 10.67 -18.95
CA CYS A 371 -11.44 10.20 -19.19
C CYS A 371 -10.64 10.10 -17.88
N CYS A 372 -10.78 11.06 -16.96
CA CYS A 372 -10.16 10.99 -15.63
C CYS A 372 -10.71 9.82 -14.79
N VAL A 373 -12.02 9.57 -14.81
CA VAL A 373 -12.61 8.38 -14.16
C VAL A 373 -12.08 7.10 -14.81
N GLY A 374 -12.03 7.05 -16.14
CA GLY A 374 -11.45 5.96 -16.91
C GLY A 374 -9.96 5.75 -16.60
N ALA A 375 -9.24 6.80 -16.24
CA ALA A 375 -7.85 6.71 -15.84
C ALA A 375 -7.70 5.84 -14.59
N LEU A 376 -8.51 6.10 -13.56
CA LEU A 376 -8.54 5.31 -12.33
C LEU A 376 -9.10 3.90 -12.56
N ALA A 377 -10.21 3.79 -13.30
CA ALA A 377 -10.82 2.51 -13.63
C ALA A 377 -9.87 1.60 -14.41
N GLY A 378 -9.00 2.17 -15.25
CA GLY A 378 -7.98 1.43 -15.98
C GLY A 378 -6.95 0.73 -15.09
N LEU A 379 -6.72 1.22 -13.86
CA LEU A 379 -5.84 0.56 -12.88
C LEU A 379 -6.50 -0.64 -12.17
N SER A 380 -7.74 -0.99 -12.49
CA SER A 380 -8.38 -2.21 -11.98
C SER A 380 -7.69 -3.49 -12.44
N ASN A 381 -6.94 -3.46 -13.56
CA ASN A 381 -6.21 -4.60 -14.06
C ASN A 381 -4.85 -4.19 -14.64
N GLN A 382 -3.84 -5.04 -14.45
CA GLN A 382 -2.51 -4.89 -15.01
C GLN A 382 -2.47 -4.72 -16.53
N LYS A 383 -3.40 -5.35 -17.26
CA LYS A 383 -3.48 -5.25 -18.72
C LYS A 383 -4.00 -3.89 -19.19
N THR A 384 -4.85 -3.24 -18.40
CA THR A 384 -5.53 -1.98 -18.75
C THR A 384 -4.88 -0.76 -18.10
N CYS A 385 -3.93 -0.94 -17.18
CA CYS A 385 -3.35 0.16 -16.40
C CYS A 385 -2.71 1.26 -17.27
N ARG A 386 -2.08 0.88 -18.38
CA ARG A 386 -1.44 1.79 -19.33
C ARG A 386 -2.45 2.57 -20.19
N LEU A 387 -3.57 1.93 -20.54
CA LEU A 387 -4.73 2.63 -21.10
C LEU A 387 -5.25 3.65 -20.09
N GLY A 388 -5.36 3.28 -18.81
CA GLY A 388 -5.74 4.20 -17.74
C GLY A 388 -4.87 5.46 -17.71
N ASN A 389 -3.54 5.30 -17.68
CA ASN A 389 -2.64 6.46 -17.72
C ASN A 389 -2.84 7.33 -18.96
N THR A 390 -3.08 6.71 -20.12
CA THR A 390 -3.30 7.42 -21.38
C THR A 390 -4.62 8.18 -21.38
N LEU A 391 -5.71 7.59 -20.89
CA LEU A 391 -6.99 8.28 -20.73
C LEU A 391 -6.87 9.47 -19.78
N GLY A 392 -6.11 9.33 -18.69
CA GLY A 392 -5.83 10.43 -17.77
C GLY A 392 -5.14 11.61 -18.47
N MET A 393 -4.13 11.31 -19.30
CA MET A 393 -3.46 12.33 -20.12
C MET A 393 -4.42 13.02 -21.11
N VAL A 394 -5.27 12.25 -21.81
CA VAL A 394 -6.25 12.80 -22.76
C VAL A 394 -7.25 13.71 -22.07
N GLY A 395 -7.81 13.28 -20.94
CA GLY A 395 -8.73 14.09 -20.15
C GLY A 395 -8.08 15.40 -19.72
N TYR A 396 -6.84 15.34 -19.27
CA TYR A 396 -6.12 16.53 -18.80
C TYR A 396 -5.77 17.52 -19.92
N TYR A 397 -5.23 17.06 -21.06
CA TYR A 397 -4.77 17.96 -22.13
C TYR A 397 -5.88 18.79 -22.75
N HIS A 398 -7.13 18.34 -22.66
CA HIS A 398 -8.29 19.13 -23.07
C HIS A 398 -8.54 20.35 -22.16
N PHE A 399 -8.40 20.20 -20.84
CA PHE A 399 -8.66 21.28 -19.88
C PHE A 399 -7.77 22.51 -20.08
N ALA A 400 -6.54 22.32 -20.59
CA ALA A 400 -5.62 23.42 -20.86
C ALA A 400 -6.00 24.27 -22.09
N LEU A 401 -6.86 23.77 -23.00
CA LEU A 401 -7.23 24.45 -24.24
C LEU A 401 -8.40 25.44 -24.13
N LEU A 402 -9.13 25.43 -23.01
CA LEU A 402 -10.40 26.16 -22.86
C LEU A 402 -10.27 27.69 -22.93
N ARG A 403 -9.08 28.25 -22.71
CA ARG A 403 -8.91 29.71 -22.65
C ARG A 403 -8.77 30.40 -24.00
N LYS A 404 -8.35 29.71 -25.07
CA LYS A 404 -7.75 30.40 -26.23
C LYS A 404 -8.70 30.76 -27.37
N ILE A 405 -9.96 30.31 -27.36
CA ILE A 405 -10.77 30.37 -28.60
C ILE A 405 -11.74 31.54 -28.69
N ASN A 406 -12.20 32.18 -27.61
CA ASN A 406 -12.93 33.45 -27.74
C ASN A 406 -12.83 34.20 -26.42
N GLY A 407 -12.38 35.47 -26.46
CA GLY A 407 -12.31 36.36 -25.29
C GLY A 407 -13.66 36.72 -24.64
N ALA A 408 -14.63 35.80 -24.67
CA ALA A 408 -15.84 35.84 -23.89
C ALA A 408 -15.59 35.17 -22.54
N LEU A 409 -15.89 35.92 -21.50
CA LEU A 409 -15.98 35.46 -20.11
C LEU A 409 -16.67 34.09 -20.06
N ILE A 410 -16.03 33.09 -19.44
CA ILE A 410 -16.73 31.89 -18.97
C ILE A 410 -17.61 32.37 -17.81
N GLU A 411 -18.80 32.90 -18.13
CA GLU A 411 -19.88 33.29 -17.18
C GLU A 411 -20.65 32.05 -16.66
N ALA A 412 -19.95 30.95 -16.41
CA ALA A 412 -20.58 29.73 -15.89
C ALA A 412 -19.77 29.14 -14.73
N ILE A 413 -19.53 29.96 -13.71
CA ILE A 413 -19.41 29.53 -12.31
C ILE A 413 -20.19 30.53 -11.46
#